data_AF-T0SPW4-F1
#
_entry.id   AF-T0SPW4-F1
#
_cell.length_a   1.000
_cell.length_b   1.000
_cell.length_c   1.000
_cell.angle_alpha   90.00
_cell.angle_beta   90.00
_cell.angle_gamma   90.00
#
_symmetry.space_group_name_H-M   'P 1'
#
loop_
_entity.id
_entity.type
_entity.pdbx_description
1 polymer ?
#
loop_
_entity_poly.entity_id
_entity_poly.type
_entity_poly.pdbx_seq_one_letter_code
_entity_poly.pdbx_strand_id
1 'polypeptide(L)'
;MTKASTFSIIKLMKFLIIFLFSFNIFASYPYFKFDEKKLKLNKDAHNRYIRPQLKNIKAEYYLIAKKLSPIHASIIKLRESALKFIFDYNAKFTECEQQQKEQAYCEVDVSSLLNSSYEVDKNIQTLRKESIHRDFLKDDNIAGYMSFTKHLDDVEVLNSQIQRYLELKKIVNSTVYTTYTPLFTDLSNTVIRFNIVINFVFIDLIPETLQDTFEALLIHFIAPLEERMINNYSPKWFILELGKLNLTWNTYHMNLEKGSKEFPEQYIKIVKLMHNRWNSILKLIF
;
A
#
# COMPACT_ATOMS: atom_id res chain seq x y z
N MET A 1 28.92 -24.59 56.44
CA MET A 1 29.44 -23.47 55.61
C MET A 1 28.96 -23.64 54.17
N THR A 2 27.75 -23.20 53.78
CA THR A 2 27.28 -23.27 52.36
C THR A 2 26.03 -22.40 52.08
N LYS A 3 25.75 -21.34 52.87
CA LYS A 3 24.57 -20.47 52.65
C LYS A 3 24.88 -19.03 52.23
N ALA A 4 26.16 -18.62 52.20
CA ALA A 4 26.54 -17.24 51.90
C ALA A 4 26.77 -16.95 50.41
N SER A 5 27.05 -17.96 49.57
CA SER A 5 27.38 -17.73 48.15
C SER A 5 26.17 -17.61 47.22
N THR A 6 25.05 -18.27 47.54
CA THR A 6 23.85 -18.28 46.69
C THR A 6 23.09 -16.95 46.70
N PHE A 7 23.14 -16.21 47.79
CA PHE A 7 22.45 -14.92 47.92
C PHE A 7 23.07 -13.81 47.05
N SER A 8 24.38 -13.88 46.81
CA SER A 8 25.10 -12.93 45.96
C SER A 8 24.80 -13.13 44.48
N ILE A 9 24.66 -14.39 44.04
CA ILE A 9 24.39 -14.73 42.63
C ILE A 9 22.98 -14.30 42.23
N ILE A 10 21.99 -14.46 43.12
CA ILE A 10 20.60 -14.07 42.85
C ILE A 10 20.47 -12.55 42.73
N LYS A 11 21.20 -11.77 43.55
CA LYS A 11 21.23 -10.31 43.42
C LYS A 11 21.91 -9.86 42.12
N LEU A 12 22.99 -10.53 41.71
CA LEU A 12 23.68 -10.23 40.45
C LEU A 12 22.78 -10.54 39.24
N MET A 13 22.08 -11.68 39.24
CA MET A 13 21.13 -12.03 38.18
C MET A 13 19.95 -11.06 38.09
N LYS A 14 19.38 -10.65 39.22
CA LYS A 14 18.29 -9.64 39.21
C LYS A 14 18.76 -8.30 38.66
N PHE A 15 19.98 -7.88 39.00
CA PHE A 15 20.56 -6.65 38.45
C PHE A 15 20.82 -6.76 36.95
N LEU A 16 21.32 -7.91 36.49
CA LEU A 16 21.56 -8.17 35.06
C LEU A 16 20.25 -8.19 34.25
N ILE A 17 19.18 -8.78 34.80
CA ILE A 17 17.87 -8.81 34.15
C ILE A 17 17.26 -7.40 34.06
N ILE A 18 17.37 -6.58 35.11
CA ILE A 18 16.89 -5.18 35.10
C ILE A 18 17.72 -4.33 34.12
N PHE A 19 19.02 -4.58 34.02
CA PHE A 19 19.89 -3.92 33.04
C PHE A 19 19.54 -4.34 31.61
N LEU A 20 19.30 -5.63 31.35
CA LEU A 20 18.93 -6.12 30.02
C LEU A 20 17.55 -5.64 29.56
N PHE A 21 16.60 -5.44 30.47
CA PHE A 21 15.29 -4.89 30.13
C PHE A 21 15.26 -3.36 29.92
N SER A 22 16.26 -2.63 30.41
CA SER A 22 16.33 -1.16 30.26
C SER A 22 16.95 -0.68 28.94
N PHE A 23 17.53 -1.59 28.14
CA PHE A 23 18.10 -1.28 26.82
C PHE A 23 17.23 -1.68 25.62
N ASN A 24 15.96 -2.01 25.82
CA ASN A 24 14.99 -2.10 24.71
C ASN A 24 14.53 -0.70 24.25
N ILE A 25 15.49 0.21 24.06
CA ILE A 25 15.25 1.37 23.19
C ILE A 25 15.19 0.77 21.80
N PHE A 26 13.99 0.66 21.24
CA PHE A 26 13.78 0.41 19.83
C PHE A 26 14.56 1.46 19.04
N ALA A 27 15.80 1.15 18.70
CA ALA A 27 16.67 2.00 17.93
C ALA A 27 16.16 1.97 16.50
N SER A 28 15.22 2.87 16.20
CA SER A 28 14.98 3.36 14.85
C SER A 28 16.31 3.96 14.39
N TYR A 29 17.09 3.19 13.63
CA TYR A 29 18.25 3.70 12.92
C TYR A 29 17.76 4.32 11.62
N PRO A 30 17.64 5.66 11.50
CA PRO A 30 17.48 6.26 10.20
C PRO A 30 18.76 6.00 9.42
N TYR A 31 18.68 5.13 8.40
CA TYR A 31 19.75 4.87 7.44
C TYR A 31 20.20 6.15 6.69
N PHE A 32 19.44 7.24 6.82
CA PHE A 32 19.72 8.56 6.29
C PHE A 32 19.65 9.58 7.44
N LYS A 33 20.80 10.02 7.99
CA LYS A 33 20.83 11.05 9.04
C LYS A 33 20.69 12.43 8.41
N PHE A 34 19.55 13.06 8.63
CA PHE A 34 19.34 14.46 8.30
C PHE A 34 18.63 15.20 9.43
N ASP A 35 18.80 16.52 9.45
CA ASP A 35 18.14 17.39 10.42
C ASP A 35 16.69 17.63 9.97
N GLU A 36 15.76 16.86 10.54
CA GLU A 36 14.32 16.98 10.24
C GLU A 36 13.81 18.41 10.39
N LYS A 37 14.38 19.20 11.32
CA LYS A 37 13.97 20.59 11.57
C LYS A 37 14.37 21.54 10.45
N LYS A 38 15.34 21.15 9.60
CA LYS A 38 15.78 21.93 8.45
C LYS A 38 14.99 21.62 7.18
N LEU A 39 14.21 20.54 7.17
CA LEU A 39 13.44 20.17 5.98
C LEU A 39 12.31 21.14 5.71
N LYS A 40 12.24 21.63 4.47
CA LYS A 40 11.24 22.60 4.03
C LYS A 40 10.17 21.90 3.22
N LEU A 41 9.12 21.44 3.89
CA LEU A 41 7.96 20.84 3.24
C LEU A 41 6.71 21.74 3.40
N ASN A 42 6.61 22.78 2.58
CA ASN A 42 5.42 23.63 2.52
C ASN A 42 4.32 22.97 1.66
N LYS A 43 3.04 23.09 2.05
CA LYS A 43 1.87 22.68 1.29
C LYS A 43 1.82 23.28 -0.12
N ASP A 44 2.25 24.52 -0.29
CA ASP A 44 2.29 25.16 -1.62
C ASP A 44 3.33 24.51 -2.54
N ALA A 45 4.55 24.33 -2.02
CA ALA A 45 5.62 23.65 -2.74
C ALA A 45 5.22 22.19 -3.04
N HIS A 46 4.53 21.55 -2.10
CA HIS A 46 3.96 20.22 -2.28
C HIS A 46 2.99 20.19 -3.45
N ASN A 47 1.98 21.05 -3.45
CA ASN A 47 0.92 21.01 -4.46
C ASN A 47 1.42 21.39 -5.85
N ARG A 48 2.35 22.35 -5.94
CA ARG A 48 2.84 22.88 -7.22
C ARG A 48 3.99 22.07 -7.82
N TYR A 49 4.86 21.49 -6.99
CA TYR A 49 6.09 20.87 -7.47
C TYR A 49 6.24 19.40 -7.06
N ILE A 50 6.03 19.04 -5.79
CA ILE A 50 6.28 17.66 -5.33
C ILE A 50 5.20 16.70 -5.82
N ARG A 51 3.93 17.00 -5.57
CA ARG A 51 2.79 16.14 -5.93
C ARG A 51 2.74 15.83 -7.43
N PRO A 52 2.95 16.79 -8.36
CA PRO A 52 3.04 16.47 -9.79
C PRO A 52 4.18 15.49 -10.12
N GLN A 53 5.36 15.65 -9.51
CA GLN A 53 6.49 14.76 -9.74
C GLN A 53 6.22 13.35 -9.19
N LEU A 54 5.58 13.23 -8.01
CA LEU A 54 5.16 11.94 -7.46
C LEU A 54 4.13 11.25 -8.38
N LYS A 55 3.15 12.00 -8.91
CA LYS A 55 2.19 11.47 -9.90
C LYS A 55 2.90 10.97 -11.17
N ASN A 56 3.92 11.69 -11.64
CA ASN A 56 4.70 11.28 -12.80
C ASN A 56 5.52 10.02 -12.53
N ILE A 57 6.17 9.91 -11.37
CA ILE A 57 6.90 8.69 -10.97
C ILE A 57 5.95 7.49 -10.96
N LYS A 58 4.75 7.64 -10.37
CA LYS A 58 3.72 6.60 -10.44
C LYS A 58 3.37 6.23 -11.88
N ALA A 59 3.08 7.23 -12.72
CA ALA A 59 2.67 7.00 -14.10
C ALA A 59 3.78 6.29 -14.91
N GLU A 60 5.05 6.64 -14.66
CA GLU A 60 6.23 6.02 -15.26
C GLU A 60 6.40 4.56 -14.79
N TYR A 61 6.19 4.27 -13.50
CA TYR A 61 6.16 2.90 -12.96
C TYR A 61 5.09 2.05 -13.66
N TYR A 62 3.87 2.56 -13.77
CA TYR A 62 2.77 1.88 -14.47
C TYR A 62 3.00 1.76 -15.98
N LEU A 63 3.70 2.71 -16.59
CA LEU A 63 4.07 2.63 -17.99
C LEU A 63 5.02 1.45 -18.22
N ILE A 64 6.01 1.25 -17.34
CA ILE A 64 6.92 0.11 -17.43
C ILE A 64 6.12 -1.21 -17.32
N ALA A 65 5.23 -1.34 -16.32
CA ALA A 65 4.40 -2.53 -16.17
C ALA A 65 3.52 -2.82 -17.40
N LYS A 66 2.88 -1.80 -17.99
CA LYS A 66 2.11 -1.92 -19.25
C LYS A 66 2.96 -2.37 -20.43
N LYS A 67 4.23 -1.99 -20.46
CA LYS A 67 5.17 -2.38 -21.51
C LYS A 67 5.66 -3.81 -21.34
N LEU A 68 5.81 -4.29 -20.10
CA LEU A 68 6.12 -5.68 -19.79
C LEU A 68 4.95 -6.61 -20.16
N SER A 69 3.71 -6.23 -19.81
CA SER A 69 2.52 -6.95 -20.27
C SER A 69 1.33 -6.01 -20.45
N PRO A 70 0.70 -5.94 -21.65
CA PRO A 70 -0.40 -5.03 -21.93
C PRO A 70 -1.64 -5.20 -21.01
N ILE A 71 -1.84 -6.38 -20.42
CA ILE A 71 -2.95 -6.64 -19.48
C ILE A 71 -2.87 -5.76 -18.23
N HIS A 72 -1.68 -5.28 -17.86
CA HIS A 72 -1.51 -4.35 -16.75
C HIS A 72 -2.33 -3.08 -16.94
N ALA A 73 -2.70 -2.70 -18.17
CA ALA A 73 -3.60 -1.58 -18.37
C ALA A 73 -4.95 -1.77 -17.66
N SER A 74 -5.48 -2.99 -17.65
CA SER A 74 -6.74 -3.33 -17.00
C SER A 74 -6.56 -3.62 -15.51
N ILE A 75 -5.43 -4.21 -15.12
CA ILE A 75 -5.08 -4.39 -13.70
C ILE A 75 -4.89 -3.03 -13.01
N ILE A 76 -4.27 -2.06 -13.68
CA ILE A 76 -4.12 -0.70 -13.16
C ILE A 76 -5.49 -0.04 -12.96
N LYS A 77 -6.43 -0.20 -13.90
CA LYS A 77 -7.80 0.31 -13.73
C LYS A 77 -8.49 -0.31 -12.51
N LEU A 78 -8.38 -1.64 -12.36
CA LEU A 78 -8.90 -2.34 -11.18
C LEU A 78 -8.29 -1.77 -9.90
N ARG A 79 -6.97 -1.66 -9.83
CA ARG A 79 -6.25 -1.11 -8.67
C ARG A 79 -6.63 0.33 -8.38
N GLU A 80 -6.76 1.19 -9.38
CA GLU A 80 -7.18 2.58 -9.20
C GLU A 80 -8.62 2.68 -8.68
N SER A 81 -9.53 1.84 -9.18
CA SER A 81 -10.91 1.78 -8.69
C SER A 81 -10.99 1.29 -7.24
N ALA A 82 -10.20 0.27 -6.89
CA ALA A 82 -10.11 -0.25 -5.55
C ALA A 82 -9.49 0.75 -4.57
N LEU A 83 -8.43 1.44 -4.99
CA LEU A 83 -7.78 2.46 -4.20
C LEU A 83 -8.73 3.63 -3.91
N LYS A 84 -9.55 4.03 -4.89
CA LYS A 84 -10.61 5.01 -4.68
C LYS A 84 -11.62 4.51 -3.63
N PHE A 85 -12.09 3.27 -3.76
CA PHE A 85 -12.98 2.65 -2.77
C PHE A 85 -12.37 2.68 -1.35
N ILE A 86 -11.09 2.36 -1.21
CA ILE A 86 -10.38 2.34 0.09
C ILE A 86 -10.33 3.75 0.69
N PHE A 87 -10.06 4.79 -0.11
CA PHE A 87 -10.07 6.16 0.41
C PHE A 87 -11.46 6.60 0.84
N ASP A 88 -12.47 6.32 0.03
CA ASP A 88 -13.85 6.63 0.37
C ASP A 88 -14.25 5.88 1.66
N TYR A 89 -13.85 4.61 1.79
CA TYR A 89 -14.10 3.80 2.99
C TYR A 89 -13.42 4.41 4.22
N ASN A 90 -12.15 4.79 4.14
CA ASN A 90 -11.41 5.37 5.26
C ASN A 90 -12.00 6.72 5.70
N ALA A 91 -12.47 7.53 4.75
CA ALA A 91 -13.17 8.78 5.05
C ALA A 91 -14.48 8.51 5.82
N LYS A 92 -15.28 7.55 5.35
CA LYS A 92 -16.53 7.14 6.01
C LYS A 92 -16.29 6.45 7.35
N PHE A 93 -15.22 5.66 7.47
CA PHE A 93 -14.82 5.03 8.72
C PHE A 93 -14.49 6.09 9.78
N THR A 94 -13.75 7.14 9.41
CA THR A 94 -13.40 8.23 10.33
C THR A 94 -14.64 9.01 10.78
N GLU A 95 -15.55 9.30 9.86
CA GLU A 95 -16.85 9.92 10.16
C GLU A 95 -17.67 9.06 11.15
N CYS A 96 -17.71 7.76 10.90
CA CYS A 96 -18.41 6.78 11.71
C CYS A 96 -17.81 6.63 13.12
N GLU A 97 -16.48 6.59 13.23
CA GLU A 97 -15.77 6.51 14.51
C GLU A 97 -16.05 7.76 15.37
N GLN A 98 -16.15 8.94 14.74
CA GLN A 98 -16.51 10.17 15.45
C GLN A 98 -17.95 10.12 15.96
N GLN A 99 -18.91 9.73 15.12
CA GLN A 99 -20.31 9.57 15.55
C GLN A 99 -20.44 8.55 16.69
N GLN A 100 -19.71 7.44 16.63
CA GLN A 100 -19.77 6.39 17.66
C GLN A 100 -19.27 6.83 19.04
N LYS A 101 -18.51 7.92 19.13
CA LYS A 101 -18.14 8.54 20.42
C LYS A 101 -19.32 9.30 21.05
N GLU A 102 -20.27 9.73 20.22
CA GLU A 102 -21.41 10.56 20.62
C GLU A 102 -22.71 9.73 20.73
N GLN A 103 -22.83 8.66 19.94
CA GLN A 103 -24.00 7.78 19.87
C GLN A 103 -23.59 6.30 19.71
N ALA A 104 -24.45 5.36 20.10
CA ALA A 104 -24.14 3.91 20.06
C ALA A 104 -24.10 3.31 18.64
N TYR A 105 -24.52 4.07 17.62
CA TYR A 105 -24.62 3.62 16.24
C TYR A 105 -24.08 4.68 15.28
N CYS A 106 -23.95 4.32 14.01
CA CYS A 106 -23.38 5.17 12.98
C CYS A 106 -24.32 5.21 11.79
N GLU A 107 -24.80 6.41 11.46
CA GLU A 107 -25.66 6.69 10.33
C GLU A 107 -24.84 7.40 9.27
N VAL A 108 -24.39 6.62 8.29
CA VAL A 108 -23.56 7.10 7.19
C VAL A 108 -24.15 6.57 5.90
N ASP A 109 -24.37 7.45 4.92
CA ASP A 109 -24.75 7.03 3.58
C ASP A 109 -23.61 6.24 2.92
N VAL A 110 -23.86 4.95 2.73
CA VAL A 110 -22.95 3.98 2.10
C VAL A 110 -23.14 3.85 0.59
N SER A 111 -24.06 4.62 -0.01
CA SER A 111 -24.38 4.49 -1.44
C SER A 111 -23.18 4.75 -2.36
N SER A 112 -22.32 5.71 -2.00
CA SER A 112 -21.09 6.01 -2.73
C SER A 112 -20.05 4.87 -2.66
N LEU A 113 -19.93 4.22 -1.51
CA LEU A 113 -19.07 3.05 -1.31
C LEU A 113 -19.57 1.87 -2.11
N LEU A 114 -20.88 1.63 -2.07
CA LEU A 114 -21.52 0.54 -2.79
C LEU A 114 -21.33 0.70 -4.31
N ASN A 115 -21.56 1.91 -4.84
CA ASN A 115 -21.30 2.20 -6.26
C ASN A 115 -19.83 1.99 -6.64
N SER A 116 -18.89 2.39 -5.79
CA SER A 116 -17.46 2.17 -6.03
C SER A 116 -17.10 0.67 -6.00
N SER A 117 -17.72 -0.12 -5.13
CA SER A 117 -17.54 -1.58 -5.09
C SER A 117 -18.13 -2.29 -6.33
N TYR A 118 -19.20 -1.77 -6.93
CA TYR A 118 -19.71 -2.29 -8.20
C TYR A 118 -18.82 -1.92 -9.39
N GLU A 119 -18.19 -0.74 -9.38
CA GLU A 119 -17.17 -0.39 -10.39
C GLU A 119 -15.93 -1.29 -10.30
N VAL A 120 -15.52 -1.67 -9.08
CA VAL A 120 -14.49 -2.71 -8.88
C VAL A 120 -14.93 -4.03 -9.53
N ASP A 121 -16.14 -4.49 -9.25
CA ASP A 121 -16.66 -5.76 -9.80
C ASP A 121 -16.66 -5.75 -11.33
N LYS A 122 -17.16 -4.67 -11.93
CA LYS A 122 -17.12 -4.46 -13.37
C LYS A 122 -15.70 -4.54 -13.93
N ASN A 123 -14.71 -3.93 -13.25
CA ASN A 123 -13.31 -4.01 -13.66
C ASN A 123 -12.72 -5.42 -13.52
N ILE A 124 -13.12 -6.20 -12.49
CA ILE A 124 -12.76 -7.62 -12.37
C ILE A 124 -13.29 -8.39 -13.57
N GLN A 125 -14.58 -8.23 -13.91
CA GLN A 125 -15.19 -8.93 -15.04
C GLN A 125 -14.56 -8.54 -16.38
N THR A 126 -14.22 -7.26 -16.58
CA THR A 126 -13.46 -6.81 -17.75
C THR A 126 -12.08 -7.47 -17.81
N LEU A 127 -11.35 -7.49 -16.68
CA LEU A 127 -10.04 -8.10 -16.61
C LEU A 127 -10.07 -9.61 -16.92
N ARG A 128 -11.06 -10.34 -16.40
CA ARG A 128 -11.27 -11.77 -16.72
C ARG A 128 -11.52 -11.99 -18.21
N LYS A 129 -12.37 -11.17 -18.84
CA LYS A 129 -12.63 -11.26 -20.28
C LYS A 129 -11.36 -11.02 -21.09
N GLU A 130 -10.56 -10.04 -20.71
CA GLU A 130 -9.30 -9.74 -21.39
C GLU A 130 -8.21 -10.81 -21.17
N SER A 131 -8.21 -11.49 -20.02
CA SER A 131 -7.25 -12.55 -19.71
C SER A 131 -7.52 -13.85 -20.50
N ILE A 132 -8.79 -14.12 -20.84
CA ILE A 132 -9.19 -15.30 -21.65
C ILE A 132 -8.74 -15.18 -23.12
N HIS A 133 -8.60 -13.95 -23.64
CA HIS A 133 -8.47 -13.71 -25.08
C HIS A 133 -7.05 -13.46 -25.61
N ARG A 134 -5.99 -13.86 -24.91
CA ARG A 134 -4.61 -13.59 -25.36
C ARG A 134 -3.60 -14.68 -25.02
N ASP A 135 -2.51 -14.68 -25.78
CA ASP A 135 -1.30 -15.51 -25.69
C ASP A 135 -0.49 -15.33 -24.37
N PHE A 136 -1.16 -15.10 -23.22
CA PHE A 136 -0.52 -14.93 -21.92
C PHE A 136 0.00 -16.24 -21.32
N LEU A 137 -0.59 -17.35 -21.74
CA LEU A 137 -0.12 -18.70 -21.42
C LEU A 137 1.04 -19.04 -22.35
N LYS A 138 2.19 -18.41 -22.11
CA LYS A 138 3.47 -19.00 -22.51
C LYS A 138 3.90 -19.94 -21.39
N ASP A 139 4.52 -21.06 -21.75
CA ASP A 139 4.87 -22.13 -20.80
C ASP A 139 5.74 -21.64 -19.61
N ASP A 140 6.48 -20.55 -19.81
CA ASP A 140 7.35 -19.91 -18.82
C ASP A 140 6.61 -19.06 -17.77
N ASN A 141 5.30 -18.78 -17.93
CA ASN A 141 4.54 -17.91 -17.01
C ASN A 141 3.24 -18.54 -16.47
N ILE A 142 3.11 -19.87 -16.55
CA ILE A 142 1.93 -20.58 -16.06
C ILE A 142 1.74 -20.36 -14.56
N ALA A 143 2.82 -20.41 -13.77
CA ALA A 143 2.76 -20.21 -12.32
C ALA A 143 2.30 -18.81 -11.93
N GLY A 144 2.79 -17.78 -12.63
CA GLY A 144 2.34 -16.39 -12.46
C GLY A 144 0.86 -16.24 -12.81
N TYR A 145 0.41 -16.84 -13.91
CA TYR A 145 -1.01 -16.83 -14.29
C TYR A 145 -1.93 -17.55 -13.29
N MET A 146 -1.48 -18.68 -12.73
CA MET A 146 -2.22 -19.38 -11.68
C MET A 146 -2.34 -18.53 -10.41
N SER A 147 -1.25 -17.88 -9.99
CA SER A 147 -1.24 -16.98 -8.83
C SER A 147 -2.14 -15.78 -9.06
N PHE A 148 -2.05 -15.17 -10.25
CA PHE A 148 -2.93 -14.09 -10.70
C PHE A 148 -4.42 -14.47 -10.62
N THR A 149 -4.78 -15.65 -11.14
CA THR A 149 -6.17 -16.12 -11.14
C THR A 149 -6.67 -16.32 -9.72
N LYS A 150 -5.87 -16.96 -8.87
CA LYS A 150 -6.18 -17.17 -7.46
C LYS A 150 -6.37 -15.85 -6.71
N HIS A 151 -5.44 -14.91 -6.85
CA HIS A 151 -5.55 -13.62 -6.19
C HIS A 151 -6.74 -12.81 -6.74
N LEU A 152 -7.04 -12.90 -8.04
CA LEU A 152 -8.23 -12.25 -8.60
C LEU A 152 -9.53 -12.84 -8.05
N ASP A 153 -9.60 -14.16 -7.86
CA ASP A 153 -10.73 -14.84 -7.20
C ASP A 153 -10.86 -14.34 -5.74
N ASP A 154 -9.75 -14.21 -5.01
CA ASP A 154 -9.75 -13.67 -3.65
C ASP A 154 -10.25 -12.21 -3.61
N VAL A 155 -9.86 -11.37 -4.58
CA VAL A 155 -10.37 -9.99 -4.71
C VAL A 155 -11.88 -9.98 -4.92
N GLU A 156 -12.40 -10.85 -5.78
CA GLU A 156 -13.83 -10.97 -6.06
C GLU A 156 -14.60 -11.36 -4.80
N VAL A 157 -14.15 -12.40 -4.09
CA VAL A 157 -14.77 -12.85 -2.83
C VAL A 157 -14.78 -11.73 -1.78
N LEU A 158 -13.67 -11.02 -1.60
CA LEU A 158 -13.57 -9.90 -0.66
C LEU A 158 -14.49 -8.74 -1.06
N ASN A 159 -14.58 -8.42 -2.35
CA ASN A 159 -15.48 -7.38 -2.86
C ASN A 159 -16.95 -7.76 -2.64
N SER A 160 -17.35 -9.02 -2.86
CA SER A 160 -18.71 -9.48 -2.57
C SER A 160 -19.04 -9.42 -1.08
N GLN A 161 -18.08 -9.72 -0.20
CA GLN A 161 -18.26 -9.55 1.25
C GLN A 161 -18.49 -8.09 1.63
N ILE A 162 -17.73 -7.17 1.02
CA ILE A 162 -17.89 -5.72 1.16
C ILE A 162 -19.26 -5.29 0.68
N GLN A 163 -19.68 -5.68 -0.52
CA GLN A 163 -20.99 -5.35 -1.09
C GLN A 163 -22.12 -5.80 -0.17
N ARG A 164 -22.11 -7.07 0.27
CA ARG A 164 -23.12 -7.60 1.19
C ARG A 164 -23.22 -6.81 2.49
N TYR A 165 -22.09 -6.41 3.05
CA TYR A 165 -22.05 -5.57 4.25
C TYR A 165 -22.69 -4.20 3.99
N LEU A 166 -22.30 -3.54 2.89
CA LEU A 166 -22.77 -2.20 2.55
C LEU A 166 -24.26 -2.22 2.17
N GLU A 167 -24.74 -3.24 1.49
CA GLU A 167 -26.17 -3.43 1.18
C GLU A 167 -26.99 -3.61 2.45
N LEU A 168 -26.54 -4.47 3.37
CA LEU A 168 -27.19 -4.64 4.67
C LEU A 168 -27.27 -3.30 5.41
N LYS A 169 -26.16 -2.55 5.47
CA LYS A 169 -26.11 -1.23 6.09
C LYS A 169 -27.05 -0.24 5.41
N LYS A 170 -27.15 -0.26 4.09
CA LYS A 170 -28.07 0.61 3.35
C LYS A 170 -29.53 0.31 3.67
N ILE A 171 -29.90 -0.98 3.77
CA ILE A 171 -31.27 -1.43 4.05
C ILE A 171 -31.71 -1.06 5.46
N VAL A 172 -30.82 -1.25 6.44
CA VAL A 172 -31.14 -1.02 7.86
C VAL A 172 -30.95 0.44 8.28
N ASN A 173 -30.31 1.28 7.47
CA ASN A 173 -30.05 2.68 7.79
C ASN A 173 -31.35 3.40 8.16
N SER A 174 -31.29 4.23 9.21
CA SER A 174 -32.45 4.96 9.74
C SER A 174 -33.63 4.08 10.18
N THR A 175 -33.38 2.79 10.47
CA THR A 175 -34.36 1.88 11.08
C THR A 175 -33.92 1.49 12.49
N VAL A 176 -34.87 0.93 13.27
CA VAL A 176 -34.60 0.35 14.60
C VAL A 176 -33.58 -0.79 14.58
N TYR A 177 -33.31 -1.38 13.39
CA TYR A 177 -32.35 -2.47 13.24
C TYR A 177 -30.89 -2.00 13.17
N THR A 178 -30.64 -0.70 13.03
CA THR A 178 -29.29 -0.13 12.92
C THR A 178 -28.39 -0.55 14.10
N THR A 179 -28.95 -0.60 15.32
CA THR A 179 -28.21 -1.00 16.54
C THR A 179 -27.82 -2.47 16.59
N TYR A 180 -28.45 -3.33 15.79
CA TYR A 180 -28.18 -4.78 15.75
C TYR A 180 -27.29 -5.19 14.57
N THR A 181 -26.82 -4.21 13.79
CA THR A 181 -26.03 -4.48 12.58
C THR A 181 -24.54 -4.40 12.89
N PRO A 182 -23.70 -5.18 12.16
CA PRO A 182 -22.26 -5.21 12.43
C PRO A 182 -21.63 -3.81 12.39
N LEU A 183 -20.62 -3.56 13.20
CA LEU A 183 -19.95 -2.26 13.29
C LEU A 183 -19.11 -2.00 12.03
N PHE A 184 -18.82 -0.73 11.73
CA PHE A 184 -18.01 -0.37 10.56
C PHE A 184 -16.56 -0.87 10.65
N THR A 185 -16.09 -1.08 11.89
CA THR A 185 -14.85 -1.77 12.24
C THR A 185 -14.80 -3.23 11.80
N ASP A 186 -15.95 -3.89 11.72
CA ASP A 186 -16.01 -5.32 11.34
C ASP A 186 -15.62 -5.52 9.88
N LEU A 187 -15.76 -4.48 9.05
CA LEU A 187 -15.35 -4.49 7.65
C LEU A 187 -13.86 -4.14 7.45
N SER A 188 -13.20 -3.52 8.44
CA SER A 188 -11.85 -2.97 8.27
C SER A 188 -10.82 -4.01 7.86
N ASN A 189 -10.85 -5.20 8.48
CA ASN A 189 -9.95 -6.29 8.13
C ASN A 189 -10.16 -6.78 6.69
N THR A 190 -11.42 -6.85 6.24
CA THR A 190 -11.77 -7.21 4.86
C THR A 190 -11.24 -6.19 3.87
N VAL A 191 -11.38 -4.89 4.16
CA VAL A 191 -10.87 -3.81 3.30
C VAL A 191 -9.34 -3.80 3.26
N ILE A 192 -8.66 -4.02 4.39
CA ILE A 192 -7.20 -4.12 4.44
C ILE A 192 -6.72 -5.30 3.59
N ARG A 193 -7.33 -6.48 3.78
CA ARG A 193 -6.97 -7.67 2.99
C ARG A 193 -7.25 -7.45 1.51
N PHE A 194 -8.38 -6.83 1.16
CA PHE A 194 -8.73 -6.47 -0.21
C PHE A 194 -7.65 -5.58 -0.85
N ASN A 195 -7.18 -4.54 -0.15
CA ASN A 195 -6.09 -3.68 -0.62
C ASN A 195 -4.80 -4.45 -0.89
N ILE A 196 -4.44 -5.37 0.02
CA ILE A 196 -3.21 -6.18 -0.10
C ILE A 196 -3.30 -7.09 -1.32
N VAL A 197 -4.38 -7.87 -1.45
CA VAL A 197 -4.53 -8.87 -2.52
C VAL A 197 -4.54 -8.20 -3.91
N ILE A 198 -5.11 -6.99 -4.04
CA ILE A 198 -5.07 -6.24 -5.30
C ILE A 198 -3.65 -5.88 -5.73
N ASN A 199 -2.75 -5.61 -4.79
CA ASN A 199 -1.35 -5.38 -5.14
C ASN A 199 -0.69 -6.67 -5.62
N PHE A 200 -1.04 -7.84 -5.07
CA PHE A 200 -0.55 -9.12 -5.58
C PHE A 200 -1.05 -9.42 -7.00
N VAL A 201 -2.32 -9.16 -7.30
CA VAL A 201 -2.86 -9.26 -8.69
C VAL A 201 -2.03 -8.45 -9.68
N PHE A 202 -1.50 -7.30 -9.27
CA PHE A 202 -0.60 -6.48 -10.09
C PHE A 202 0.78 -7.11 -10.28
N ILE A 203 1.34 -7.76 -9.27
CA ILE A 203 2.69 -8.33 -9.31
C ILE A 203 2.74 -9.69 -10.03
N ASP A 204 1.70 -10.52 -9.90
CA ASP A 204 1.70 -11.90 -10.40
C ASP A 204 2.00 -12.04 -11.91
N LEU A 205 1.72 -11.00 -12.70
CA LEU A 205 1.95 -10.98 -14.15
C LEU A 205 3.21 -10.21 -14.58
N ILE A 206 4.00 -9.72 -13.64
CA ILE A 206 5.37 -9.27 -13.88
C ILE A 206 6.25 -10.51 -14.05
N PRO A 207 7.26 -10.51 -14.94
CA PRO A 207 8.20 -11.63 -15.07
C PRO A 207 8.84 -11.99 -13.74
N GLU A 208 8.93 -13.29 -13.43
CA GLU A 208 9.41 -13.81 -12.14
C GLU A 208 10.74 -13.18 -11.70
N THR A 209 11.68 -13.00 -12.64
CA THR A 209 13.00 -12.38 -12.39
C THR A 209 12.95 -10.92 -11.93
N LEU A 210 11.79 -10.25 -12.07
CA LEU A 210 11.57 -8.85 -11.72
C LEU A 210 10.52 -8.67 -10.60
N GLN A 211 9.76 -9.72 -10.24
CA GLN A 211 8.63 -9.62 -9.31
C GLN A 211 9.03 -8.99 -7.97
N ASP A 212 10.04 -9.52 -7.29
CA ASP A 212 10.51 -8.99 -5.99
C ASP A 212 10.86 -7.50 -6.06
N THR A 213 11.49 -7.08 -7.16
CA THR A 213 11.93 -5.68 -7.34
C THR A 213 10.72 -4.77 -7.56
N PHE A 214 9.74 -5.21 -8.34
CA PHE A 214 8.48 -4.46 -8.55
C PHE A 214 7.61 -4.45 -7.30
N GLU A 215 7.50 -5.57 -6.60
CA GLU A 215 6.72 -5.70 -5.37
C GLU A 215 7.27 -4.77 -4.29
N ALA A 216 8.58 -4.82 -4.03
CA ALA A 216 9.22 -3.98 -3.04
C ALA A 216 8.97 -2.49 -3.34
N LEU A 217 9.07 -2.06 -4.60
CA LEU A 217 8.78 -0.69 -4.96
C LEU A 217 7.29 -0.37 -4.82
N LEU A 218 6.39 -1.26 -5.24
CA LEU A 218 4.95 -1.05 -5.13
C LEU A 218 4.52 -0.86 -3.68
N ILE A 219 4.91 -1.79 -2.80
CA ILE A 219 4.48 -1.85 -1.40
C ILE A 219 5.16 -0.76 -0.56
N HIS A 220 6.46 -0.53 -0.75
CA HIS A 220 7.22 0.36 0.14
C HIS A 220 7.43 1.77 -0.40
N PHE A 221 7.07 2.04 -1.66
CA PHE A 221 7.25 3.36 -2.25
C PHE A 221 5.98 3.86 -2.95
N ILE A 222 5.48 3.18 -3.98
CA ILE A 222 4.37 3.69 -4.80
C ILE A 222 3.06 3.77 -4.01
N ALA A 223 2.61 2.68 -3.39
CA ALA A 223 1.33 2.65 -2.68
C ALA A 223 1.29 3.62 -1.47
N PRO A 224 2.34 3.70 -0.61
CA PRO A 224 2.36 4.67 0.47
C PRO A 224 2.35 6.11 -0.03
N LEU A 225 3.08 6.42 -1.12
CA LEU A 225 3.06 7.76 -1.71
C LEU A 225 1.68 8.11 -2.29
N GLU A 226 1.01 7.16 -2.93
CA GLU A 226 -0.36 7.36 -3.41
C GLU A 226 -1.30 7.76 -2.27
N GLU A 227 -1.29 7.00 -1.18
CA GLU A 227 -2.16 7.25 -0.02
C GLU A 227 -1.81 8.55 0.70
N ARG A 228 -0.53 8.74 1.03
CA ARG A 228 -0.12 9.72 2.06
C ARG A 228 0.33 11.06 1.49
N MET A 229 0.73 11.11 0.21
CA MET A 229 1.29 12.31 -0.44
C MET A 229 0.61 12.71 -1.75
N ILE A 230 0.09 11.76 -2.54
CA ILE A 230 -0.61 12.10 -3.78
C ILE A 230 -2.08 12.42 -3.50
N ASN A 231 -2.78 11.60 -2.72
CA ASN A 231 -4.19 11.82 -2.44
C ASN A 231 -4.39 12.65 -1.18
N ASN A 232 -3.60 12.37 -0.14
CA ASN A 232 -3.53 13.18 1.06
C ASN A 232 -2.21 13.95 1.14
N TYR A 233 -2.13 14.94 2.02
CA TYR A 233 -0.87 15.64 2.33
C TYR A 233 -0.49 15.34 3.77
N SER A 234 0.40 14.37 3.96
CA SER A 234 0.88 13.89 5.26
C SER A 234 2.36 14.24 5.47
N PRO A 235 2.71 15.53 5.70
CA PRO A 235 4.10 15.98 5.72
C PRO A 235 4.93 15.31 6.81
N LYS A 236 4.35 15.08 8.00
CA LYS A 236 5.02 14.42 9.12
C LYS A 236 5.43 12.99 8.77
N TRP A 237 4.52 12.23 8.17
CA TRP A 237 4.79 10.87 7.71
C TRP A 237 5.90 10.86 6.66
N PHE A 238 5.84 11.79 5.70
CA PHE A 238 6.82 11.82 4.62
C PHE A 238 8.23 12.16 5.10
N ILE A 239 8.37 13.06 6.07
CA ILE A 239 9.66 13.36 6.71
C ILE A 239 10.19 12.12 7.44
N LEU A 240 9.35 11.47 8.25
CA LEU A 240 9.71 10.28 9.02
C LEU A 240 10.17 9.12 8.12
N GLU A 241 9.49 8.90 7.00
CA GLU A 241 9.74 7.77 6.11
C GLU A 241 10.69 8.10 4.95
N LEU A 242 11.17 9.34 4.84
CA LEU A 242 11.99 9.80 3.70
C LEU A 242 13.23 8.93 3.46
N GLY A 243 13.90 8.52 4.54
CA GLY A 243 15.08 7.65 4.46
C GLY A 243 14.76 6.27 3.88
N LYS A 244 13.65 5.66 4.30
CA LYS A 244 13.20 4.36 3.77
C LYS A 244 12.73 4.49 2.33
N LEU A 245 11.95 5.52 2.01
CA LEU A 245 11.52 5.81 0.64
C LEU A 245 12.73 5.96 -0.30
N ASN A 246 13.75 6.71 0.14
CA ASN A 246 14.97 6.89 -0.64
C ASN A 246 15.76 5.59 -0.79
N LEU A 247 15.85 4.78 0.26
CA LEU A 247 16.51 3.47 0.19
C LEU A 247 15.78 2.53 -0.79
N THR A 248 14.47 2.37 -0.64
CA THR A 248 13.65 1.52 -1.53
C THR A 248 13.79 1.96 -2.99
N TRP A 249 13.71 3.27 -3.25
CA TRP A 249 13.88 3.81 -4.60
C TRP A 249 15.27 3.51 -5.19
N ASN A 250 16.33 3.75 -4.41
CA ASN A 250 17.69 3.53 -4.89
C ASN A 250 18.00 2.04 -5.10
N THR A 251 17.48 1.16 -4.25
CA THR A 251 17.59 -0.29 -4.44
C THR A 251 16.88 -0.72 -5.73
N TYR A 252 15.65 -0.25 -5.96
CA TYR A 252 14.93 -0.53 -7.21
C TYR A 252 15.70 -0.06 -8.45
N HIS A 253 16.19 1.20 -8.43
CA HIS A 253 16.98 1.75 -9.52
C HIS A 253 18.26 0.94 -9.79
N MET A 254 18.99 0.56 -8.73
CA MET A 254 20.21 -0.23 -8.84
C MET A 254 19.97 -1.63 -9.38
N ASN A 255 18.92 -2.31 -8.89
CA ASN A 255 18.56 -3.65 -9.35
C ASN A 255 18.26 -3.67 -10.84
N LEU A 256 17.52 -2.67 -11.34
CA LEU A 256 17.17 -2.60 -12.76
C LEU A 256 18.30 -2.11 -13.66
N GLU A 257 19.18 -1.23 -13.18
CA GLU A 257 20.31 -0.74 -14.00
C GLU A 257 21.48 -1.74 -14.06
N LYS A 258 21.73 -2.49 -12.98
CA LYS A 258 22.95 -3.33 -12.84
C LYS A 258 22.67 -4.80 -12.56
N GLY A 259 21.53 -5.14 -11.95
CA GLY A 259 21.22 -6.49 -11.49
C GLY A 259 20.47 -7.34 -12.52
N SER A 260 19.54 -6.76 -13.27
CA SER A 260 18.65 -7.49 -14.18
C SER A 260 19.16 -7.47 -15.62
N LYS A 261 19.87 -8.52 -16.05
CA LYS A 261 20.36 -8.66 -17.44
C LYS A 261 19.26 -8.74 -18.49
N GLU A 262 18.05 -9.13 -18.09
CA GLU A 262 16.90 -9.34 -18.98
C GLU A 262 15.99 -8.10 -19.10
N PHE A 263 16.25 -7.04 -18.32
CA PHE A 263 15.41 -5.85 -18.37
C PHE A 263 15.72 -5.01 -19.63
N PRO A 264 14.74 -4.72 -20.51
CA PRO A 264 15.03 -4.04 -21.76
C PRO A 264 15.64 -2.65 -21.56
N GLU A 265 16.78 -2.37 -22.21
CA GLU A 265 17.52 -1.10 -22.08
C GLU A 265 16.64 0.13 -22.36
N GLN A 266 15.66 -0.02 -23.27
CA GLN A 266 14.68 1.02 -23.58
C GLN A 266 13.88 1.50 -22.35
N TYR A 267 13.66 0.64 -21.36
CA TYR A 267 12.92 0.98 -20.13
C TYR A 267 13.84 1.53 -19.04
N ILE A 268 15.15 1.27 -19.08
CA ILE A 268 16.14 1.88 -18.18
C ILE A 268 16.11 3.41 -18.29
N LYS A 269 15.86 3.95 -19.49
CA LYS A 269 15.69 5.40 -19.68
C LYS A 269 14.52 5.96 -18.85
N ILE A 270 13.41 5.23 -18.76
CA ILE A 270 12.25 5.62 -17.94
C ILE A 270 12.62 5.60 -16.45
N VAL A 271 13.33 4.56 -16.00
CA VAL A 271 13.81 4.44 -14.62
C VAL A 271 14.76 5.60 -14.24
N LYS A 272 15.64 6.02 -15.16
CA LYS A 272 16.51 7.19 -14.98
C LYS A 272 15.72 8.49 -14.87
N LEU A 273 14.64 8.65 -15.65
CA LEU A 273 13.75 9.81 -15.53
C LEU A 273 13.09 9.85 -14.16
N MET A 274 12.53 8.74 -13.70
CA MET A 274 11.96 8.63 -12.34
C MET A 274 13.00 9.00 -11.27
N HIS A 275 14.26 8.58 -11.44
CA HIS A 275 15.36 8.87 -10.52
C HIS A 275 15.64 10.37 -10.45
N ASN A 276 15.71 11.02 -11.59
CA ASN A 276 15.92 12.47 -11.68
C ASN A 276 14.76 13.26 -11.04
N ARG A 277 13.52 12.79 -11.18
CA ARG A 277 12.36 13.41 -10.51
C ARG A 277 12.43 13.25 -9.01
N TRP A 278 12.77 12.06 -8.51
CA TRP A 278 12.94 11.82 -7.08
C TRP A 278 14.04 12.72 -6.51
N ASN A 279 15.20 12.79 -7.16
CA ASN A 279 16.28 13.70 -6.76
C ASN A 279 15.85 15.17 -6.80
N SER A 280 14.98 15.56 -7.74
CA SER A 280 14.43 16.92 -7.79
C SER A 280 13.51 17.20 -6.60
N ILE A 281 12.73 16.22 -6.15
CA ILE A 281 11.92 16.32 -4.93
C ILE A 281 12.85 16.48 -3.71
N LEU A 282 13.89 15.65 -3.59
CA LEU A 282 14.83 15.74 -2.48
C LEU A 282 15.50 17.12 -2.42
N LYS A 283 15.96 17.67 -3.55
CA LYS A 283 16.55 19.03 -3.64
C LYS A 283 15.60 20.16 -3.22
N LEU A 284 14.28 19.95 -3.28
CA LEU A 284 13.31 20.96 -2.82
C LEU A 284 13.12 20.91 -1.30
N ILE A 285 13.39 19.76 -0.67
CA ILE A 285 13.12 19.51 0.75
C ILE A 285 14.37 19.82 1.58
N PHE A 286 15.56 19.48 1.06
CA PHE A 286 16.87 19.73 1.65
C PHE A 286 17.41 21.13 1.28
#